data_AF-A0A8J4A419-F1
#
_entry.id   AF-A0A8J4A419-F1
#
_cell.length_a   1.000
_cell.length_b   1.000
_cell.length_c   1.000
_cell.angle_alpha   90.00
_cell.angle_beta   90.00
_cell.angle_gamma   90.00
#
_symmetry.space_group_name_H-M   'P 1'
#
loop_
_entity.id
_entity.type
_entity.pdbx_description
1 polymer ?
#
loop_
_entity_poly.entity_id
_entity_poly.type
_entity_poly.pdbx_seq_one_letter_code
_entity_poly.pdbx_strand_id
1 'polypeptide(L)'
;MINRMVGQTLPVFKRWAAALDRRRLMRGRPNFKVHFSRSAAAASLWDYGEDDLADRALQMADADLRHVQAIAANYENPAYPLPMTGQRLTHNHVIAFAAITYFEGKIRPLNRTRRRPQKQRPDRFTEQPPDPVSGL
;
A
#
# COMPACT_ATOMS: atom_id res chain seq x y z
N MET A 1 49.76 -3.19 -13.20
CA MET A 1 48.60 -2.51 -13.83
C MET A 1 47.90 -3.51 -14.73
N ILE A 2 46.65 -3.91 -14.40
CA ILE A 2 45.54 -4.24 -15.31
C ILE A 2 44.32 -4.43 -14.40
N ASN A 3 43.34 -3.57 -14.60
CA ASN A 3 42.19 -3.35 -13.73
C ASN A 3 41.10 -4.39 -14.04
N ARG A 4 40.64 -5.11 -13.02
CA ARG A 4 39.54 -6.09 -13.10
C ARG A 4 38.22 -5.31 -13.19
N MET A 5 37.59 -5.26 -14.37
CA MET A 5 36.21 -4.79 -14.50
C MET A 5 35.27 -5.84 -13.90
N VAL A 6 34.89 -5.66 -12.63
CA VAL A 6 33.74 -6.34 -12.05
C VAL A 6 32.50 -5.66 -12.62
N GLY A 7 31.79 -6.37 -13.48
CA GLY A 7 30.44 -6.01 -13.91
C GLY A 7 29.57 -5.81 -12.67
N GLN A 8 29.19 -4.57 -12.41
CA GLN A 8 28.23 -4.25 -11.37
C GLN A 8 26.86 -4.76 -11.80
N THR A 9 26.52 -5.98 -11.36
CA THR A 9 25.15 -6.49 -11.39
C THR A 9 24.34 -5.58 -10.47
N LEU A 10 23.63 -4.61 -11.05
CA LEU A 10 22.74 -3.76 -10.27
C LEU A 10 21.66 -4.64 -9.63
N PRO A 11 21.46 -4.59 -8.30
CA PRO A 11 20.41 -5.37 -7.66
C PRO A 11 19.04 -5.04 -8.27
N VAL A 12 18.26 -6.08 -8.58
CA VAL A 12 16.87 -6.05 -9.12
C VAL A 12 15.94 -5.14 -8.29
N PHE A 13 16.33 -4.80 -7.07
CA PHE A 13 15.65 -3.91 -6.13
C PHE A 13 15.54 -2.43 -6.58
N LYS A 14 16.32 -1.96 -7.57
CA LYS A 14 16.33 -0.53 -7.98
C LYS A 14 15.19 -0.10 -8.93
N ARG A 15 14.20 -0.96 -9.23
CA ARG A 15 13.17 -0.68 -10.26
C ARG A 15 11.73 -0.60 -9.77
N TRP A 16 11.50 -0.42 -8.48
CA TRP A 16 10.18 -0.09 -7.96
C TRP A 16 9.96 1.41 -8.14
N ALA A 17 9.09 1.77 -9.08
CA ALA A 17 8.70 3.11 -9.52
C ALA A 17 9.59 4.24 -8.97
N ALA A 18 10.56 4.68 -9.79
CA ALA A 18 11.21 5.96 -9.60
C ALA A 18 10.14 7.01 -9.28
N ALA A 19 10.18 7.53 -8.05
CA ALA A 19 9.35 8.57 -7.45
C ALA A 19 8.26 9.12 -8.38
N LEU A 20 7.16 8.39 -8.56
CA LEU A 20 5.97 8.99 -9.15
C LEU A 20 5.43 9.98 -8.12
N ASP A 21 5.20 11.22 -8.57
CA ASP A 21 4.69 12.30 -7.71
C ASP A 21 3.45 11.82 -6.96
N ARG A 22 3.53 11.74 -5.63
CA ARG A 22 2.43 11.35 -4.74
C ARG A 22 1.16 12.13 -5.09
N ARG A 23 1.29 13.40 -5.47
CA ARG A 23 0.16 14.25 -5.87
C ARG A 23 -0.59 13.71 -7.08
N ARG A 24 0.13 13.10 -8.04
CA ARG A 24 -0.49 12.45 -9.21
C ARG A 24 -1.28 11.21 -8.78
N LEU A 25 -0.74 10.38 -7.90
CA LEU A 25 -1.43 9.17 -7.43
C LEU A 25 -2.70 9.50 -6.65
N MET A 26 -2.67 10.57 -5.84
CA MET A 26 -3.81 11.08 -5.08
C MET A 26 -4.99 11.56 -5.93
N ARG A 27 -4.79 11.79 -7.24
CA ARG A 27 -5.90 12.12 -8.17
C ARG A 27 -6.71 10.89 -8.59
N GLY A 28 -6.18 9.69 -8.37
CA GLY A 28 -6.84 8.43 -8.75
C GLY A 28 -6.87 8.20 -10.25
N ARG A 29 -7.79 7.34 -10.70
CA ARG A 29 -8.01 7.02 -12.11
C ARG A 29 -9.39 7.51 -12.53
N PRO A 30 -9.55 8.14 -13.72
CA PRO A 30 -10.82 8.73 -14.13
C PRO A 30 -12.01 7.75 -14.13
N ASN A 31 -11.77 6.49 -14.53
CA ASN A 31 -12.81 5.48 -14.74
C ASN A 31 -12.69 4.28 -13.78
N PHE A 32 -11.96 4.43 -12.68
CA PHE A 32 -11.76 3.34 -11.73
C PHE A 32 -11.61 3.88 -10.31
N LYS A 33 -12.52 3.46 -9.42
CA LYS A 33 -12.54 3.83 -8.01
C LYS A 33 -12.40 2.59 -7.15
N VAL A 34 -11.79 2.77 -5.99
CA VAL A 34 -11.65 1.74 -4.95
C VAL A 34 -12.21 2.32 -3.67
N HIS A 35 -13.05 1.55 -2.97
CA HIS A 35 -13.68 1.98 -1.72
C HIS A 35 -13.37 0.97 -0.62
N PHE A 36 -12.95 1.49 0.53
CA PHE A 36 -12.71 0.72 1.76
C PHE A 36 -12.73 1.67 2.96
N SER A 37 -12.98 1.14 4.15
CA SER A 37 -13.00 1.89 5.41
C SER A 37 -11.58 2.16 5.95
N ARG A 38 -11.46 3.12 6.88
CA ARG A 38 -10.20 3.37 7.61
C ARG A 38 -9.76 2.13 8.40
N SER A 39 -10.71 1.40 8.97
CA SER A 39 -10.46 0.13 9.66
C SER A 39 -9.96 -0.96 8.70
N ALA A 40 -10.44 -1.02 7.45
CA ALA A 40 -9.87 -1.92 6.43
C ALA A 40 -8.42 -1.56 6.05
N ALA A 41 -8.09 -0.27 5.98
CA ALA A 41 -6.71 0.19 5.80
C ALA A 41 -5.82 -0.20 6.98
N ALA A 42 -6.29 0.05 8.21
CA ALA A 42 -5.57 -0.30 9.43
C ALA A 42 -5.35 -1.82 9.56
N ALA A 43 -6.39 -2.62 9.30
CA ALA A 43 -6.32 -4.07 9.30
C ALA A 43 -5.30 -4.61 8.28
N SER A 44 -5.31 -4.05 7.07
CA SER A 44 -4.36 -4.44 6.01
C SER A 44 -2.93 -4.12 6.41
N LEU A 45 -2.68 -2.95 7.01
CA LEU A 45 -1.34 -2.59 7.52
C LEU A 45 -0.90 -3.51 8.65
N TRP A 46 -1.79 -3.77 9.61
CA TRP A 46 -1.49 -4.67 10.73
C TRP A 46 -1.18 -6.10 10.26
N ASP A 47 -1.92 -6.62 9.27
CA ASP A 47 -1.67 -7.95 8.69
C ASP A 47 -0.23 -8.11 8.22
N TYR A 48 0.36 -7.05 7.66
CA TYR A 48 1.72 -7.05 7.14
C TYR A 48 2.76 -6.47 8.10
N GLY A 49 2.39 -6.24 9.35
CA GLY A 49 3.30 -5.80 10.42
C GLY A 49 3.72 -4.34 10.33
N GLU A 50 2.85 -3.50 9.79
CA GLU A 50 3.01 -2.04 9.74
C GLU A 50 2.25 -1.40 10.92
N ASP A 51 2.57 -1.79 12.15
CA ASP A 51 1.78 -1.48 13.35
C ASP A 51 1.58 0.04 13.59
N ASP A 52 2.66 0.83 13.51
CA ASP A 52 2.59 2.28 13.68
C ASP A 52 1.73 2.95 12.60
N LEU A 53 1.81 2.44 11.36
CA LEU A 53 0.99 2.95 10.26
C LEU A 53 -0.47 2.50 10.43
N ALA A 54 -0.72 1.31 10.97
CA ALA A 54 -2.06 0.81 11.25
C ALA A 54 -2.75 1.70 12.30
N ASP A 55 -2.05 2.09 13.35
CA ASP A 55 -2.58 3.03 14.35
C ASP A 55 -2.85 4.41 13.74
N ARG A 56 -1.94 4.93 12.92
CA ARG A 56 -2.17 6.18 12.18
C ARG A 56 -3.35 6.08 11.22
N ALA A 57 -3.58 4.91 10.62
CA ALA A 57 -4.67 4.70 9.70
C ALA A 57 -6.05 4.80 10.37
N LEU A 58 -6.17 4.36 11.63
CA LEU A 58 -7.41 4.53 12.39
C LEU A 58 -7.76 6.00 12.65
N GLN A 59 -6.76 6.87 12.71
CA GLN A 59 -6.91 8.29 13.03
C GLN A 59 -6.98 9.21 11.80
N MET A 60 -6.93 8.65 10.58
CA MET A 60 -6.91 9.47 9.35
C MET A 60 -8.26 10.16 9.13
N ALA A 61 -8.27 11.35 8.54
CA ALA A 61 -9.51 12.03 8.17
C ALA A 61 -10.13 11.40 6.90
N ASP A 62 -11.40 11.69 6.61
CA ASP A 62 -12.04 11.18 5.38
C ASP A 62 -11.39 11.70 4.11
N ALA A 63 -10.86 12.92 4.14
CA ALA A 63 -10.08 13.45 3.02
C ALA A 63 -8.82 12.61 2.76
N ASP A 64 -8.14 12.17 3.83
CA ASP A 64 -6.97 11.32 3.74
C ASP A 64 -7.34 9.93 3.23
N LEU A 65 -8.43 9.36 3.73
CA LEU A 65 -8.94 8.08 3.25
C LEU A 65 -9.20 8.12 1.74
N ARG A 66 -9.83 9.20 1.23
CA ARG A 66 -10.04 9.39 -0.21
C ARG A 66 -8.73 9.43 -0.99
N HIS A 67 -7.68 10.03 -0.44
CA HIS A 67 -6.36 10.01 -1.07
C HIS A 67 -5.74 8.61 -1.09
N VAL A 68 -5.87 7.83 -0.01
CA VAL A 68 -5.40 6.44 0.03
C VAL A 68 -6.17 5.57 -0.98
N GLN A 69 -7.49 5.72 -1.05
CA GLN A 69 -8.35 5.05 -2.03
C GLN A 69 -7.96 5.40 -3.48
N ALA A 70 -7.65 6.67 -3.75
CA ALA A 70 -7.17 7.13 -5.05
C ALA A 70 -5.81 6.51 -5.42
N ILE A 71 -4.88 6.40 -4.47
CA ILE A 71 -3.61 5.69 -4.67
C ILE A 71 -3.88 4.20 -4.94
N ALA A 72 -4.75 3.56 -4.17
CA ALA A 72 -5.12 2.15 -4.34
C ALA A 72 -5.69 1.87 -5.74
N ALA A 73 -6.52 2.76 -6.28
CA ALA A 73 -7.05 2.66 -7.64
C ALA A 73 -5.94 2.56 -8.72
N ASN A 74 -4.79 3.22 -8.51
CA ASN A 74 -3.63 3.09 -9.38
C ASN A 74 -2.96 1.72 -9.24
N TYR A 75 -2.89 1.20 -8.01
CA TYR A 75 -2.18 -0.02 -7.64
C TYR A 75 -2.96 -1.30 -7.96
N GLU A 76 -4.28 -1.21 -8.14
CA GLU A 76 -5.09 -2.30 -8.70
C GLU A 76 -4.75 -2.62 -10.17
N ASN A 77 -4.00 -1.75 -10.87
CA ASN A 77 -3.48 -2.10 -12.19
C ASN A 77 -2.35 -3.13 -12.05
N PRO A 78 -2.48 -4.36 -12.58
CA PRO A 78 -1.44 -5.40 -12.46
C PRO A 78 -0.10 -5.01 -13.11
N ALA A 79 -0.12 -4.07 -14.06
CA ALA A 79 1.10 -3.54 -14.67
C ALA A 79 1.83 -2.51 -13.78
N TYR A 80 1.24 -2.08 -12.67
CA TYR A 80 1.88 -1.17 -11.74
C TYR A 80 3.01 -1.90 -10.98
N PRO A 81 4.25 -1.38 -11.00
CA PRO A 81 5.40 -2.08 -10.41
C PRO A 81 5.43 -1.91 -8.88
N LEU A 82 4.62 -2.68 -8.17
CA LEU A 82 4.64 -2.76 -6.71
C LEU A 82 5.78 -3.66 -6.22
N PRO A 83 6.41 -3.36 -5.06
CA PRO A 83 7.56 -4.09 -4.54
C PRO A 83 7.16 -5.43 -3.92
N MET A 84 6.66 -6.33 -4.76
CA MET A 84 6.24 -7.67 -4.39
C MET A 84 6.57 -8.63 -5.54
N THR A 85 7.29 -9.72 -5.24
CA THR A 85 7.73 -10.70 -6.23
C THR A 85 7.23 -12.09 -5.87
N GLY A 86 6.79 -12.86 -6.87
CA GLY A 86 6.48 -14.29 -6.70
C GLY A 86 5.21 -14.61 -5.91
N GLN A 87 4.35 -13.62 -5.65
CA GLN A 87 3.05 -13.82 -4.99
C GLN A 87 1.94 -13.12 -5.74
N ARG A 88 0.72 -13.66 -5.63
CA ARG A 88 -0.48 -13.01 -6.16
C ARG A 88 -0.79 -11.77 -5.32
N LEU A 89 -0.81 -10.62 -5.97
CA LEU A 89 -1.28 -9.37 -5.37
C LEU A 89 -2.75 -9.50 -5.00
N THR A 90 -3.10 -9.16 -3.76
CA THR A 90 -4.47 -9.18 -3.25
C THR A 90 -4.88 -7.76 -2.86
N HIS A 91 -6.18 -7.52 -2.67
CA HIS A 91 -6.67 -6.22 -2.21
C HIS A 91 -5.98 -5.72 -0.92
N ASN A 92 -5.75 -6.58 0.10
CA ASN A 92 -5.03 -6.13 1.30
C ASN A 92 -3.58 -5.65 1.01
N HIS A 93 -2.89 -6.26 0.03
CA HIS A 93 -1.56 -5.79 -0.36
C HIS A 93 -1.68 -4.40 -1.01
N VAL A 94 -2.65 -4.22 -1.92
CA VAL A 94 -2.91 -2.94 -2.58
C VAL A 94 -3.21 -1.85 -1.57
N ILE A 95 -4.10 -2.12 -0.61
CA ILE A 95 -4.49 -1.18 0.45
C ILE A 95 -3.27 -0.83 1.32
N ALA A 96 -2.48 -1.83 1.75
CA ALA A 96 -1.29 -1.59 2.56
C ALA A 96 -0.24 -0.74 1.82
N PHE A 97 0.06 -1.05 0.55
CA PHE A 97 0.99 -0.25 -0.24
C PHE A 97 0.48 1.18 -0.49
N ALA A 98 -0.81 1.35 -0.73
CA ALA A 98 -1.41 2.66 -0.92
C ALA A 98 -1.28 3.52 0.35
N ALA A 99 -1.55 2.93 1.52
CA ALA A 99 -1.43 3.62 2.80
C ALA A 99 0.03 3.97 3.14
N ILE A 100 0.98 3.05 2.91
CA ILE A 100 2.43 3.35 3.03
C ILE A 100 2.80 4.54 2.15
N THR A 101 2.37 4.52 0.89
CA THR A 101 2.69 5.59 -0.06
C THR A 101 2.11 6.93 0.37
N TYR A 102 0.89 6.94 0.92
CA TYR A 102 0.27 8.14 1.47
C TYR A 102 1.10 8.70 2.66
N PHE A 103 1.35 7.85 3.66
CA PHE A 103 1.97 8.26 4.93
C PHE A 103 3.46 8.57 4.83
N GLU A 104 4.21 7.83 4.01
CA GLU A 104 5.66 7.96 3.89
C GLU A 104 6.09 8.76 2.66
N GLY A 105 5.17 9.01 1.72
CA GLY A 105 5.45 9.71 0.46
C GLY A 105 6.28 8.93 -0.54
N LYS A 106 6.62 7.67 -0.24
CA LYS A 106 7.33 6.74 -1.11
C LYS A 106 6.73 5.35 -0.95
N ILE A 107 6.90 4.51 -1.97
CA ILE A 107 6.58 3.10 -1.87
C ILE A 107 7.82 2.32 -1.40
N ARG A 108 7.62 1.31 -0.56
CA ARG A 108 8.65 0.37 -0.10
C ARG A 108 8.06 -1.02 0.07
N PRO A 109 8.88 -2.08 0.16
CA PRO A 109 8.42 -3.40 0.56
C PRO A 109 7.70 -3.37 1.93
N LEU A 110 6.74 -4.27 2.10
CA LEU A 110 6.06 -4.52 3.38
C LEU A 110 7.04 -5.14 4.38
N ASN A 111 6.86 -4.84 5.67
CA ASN A 111 7.63 -5.46 6.76
C ASN A 111 7.49 -6.98 6.78
N ARG A 112 6.36 -7.52 6.31
CA ARG A 112 6.12 -8.95 6.17
C ARG A 112 5.58 -9.27 4.79
N THR A 113 6.08 -10.35 4.20
CA THR A 113 5.51 -10.91 2.97
C THR A 113 4.24 -11.71 3.23
N ARG A 114 4.09 -12.30 4.42
CA ARG A 114 2.91 -13.11 4.80
C ARG A 114 2.10 -12.39 5.88
N ARG A 115 0.77 -12.46 5.73
CA ARG A 115 -0.20 -11.94 6.70
C ARG A 115 0.01 -12.60 8.08
N ARG A 116 -0.20 -11.81 9.13
CA ARG A 116 -0.34 -12.32 10.50
C ARG A 116 -1.61 -13.16 10.63
N PRO A 117 -1.65 -14.12 11.56
CA PRO A 117 -2.88 -14.87 11.85
C PRO A 117 -4.00 -13.92 12.30
N GLN A 118 -5.17 -14.00 11.66
CA GLN A 118 -6.31 -13.12 11.99
C GLN A 118 -6.77 -13.27 13.44
N LYS A 119 -6.66 -14.47 14.03
CA LYS A 119 -6.96 -14.72 15.45
C LYS A 119 -6.12 -13.92 16.45
N GLN A 120 -5.00 -13.34 16.01
CA GLN A 120 -4.13 -12.51 16.83
C GLN A 120 -4.40 -11.01 16.63
N ARG A 121 -5.34 -10.65 15.74
CA ARG A 121 -5.64 -9.26 15.41
C ARG A 121 -6.34 -8.60 16.61
N PRO A 122 -5.79 -7.51 17.16
CA PRO A 122 -6.49 -6.71 18.17
C PRO A 122 -7.84 -6.21 17.66
N ASP A 123 -8.85 -6.16 18.53
CA ASP A 123 -10.23 -5.76 18.17
C ASP A 123 -10.31 -4.39 17.49
N ARG A 124 -9.41 -3.47 17.86
CA ARG A 124 -9.34 -2.12 17.25
C ARG A 124 -9.00 -2.14 15.75
N PHE A 125 -8.41 -3.22 15.25
CA PHE A 125 -8.11 -3.42 13.82
C PHE A 125 -9.13 -4.32 13.13
N THR A 126 -10.24 -4.66 13.78
CA THR A 126 -11.32 -5.38 13.14
C THR A 126 -11.89 -4.53 12.01
N GLU A 127 -11.96 -5.13 10.82
CA GLU A 127 -12.46 -4.46 9.62
C GLU A 127 -13.94 -4.16 9.82
N GLN A 128 -14.32 -2.90 9.64
CA GLN A 128 -15.71 -2.50 9.57
C GLN A 128 -16.10 -2.32 8.10
N PRO A 129 -17.35 -2.64 7.73
CA PRO A 129 -17.85 -2.35 6.40
C PRO A 129 -17.58 -0.88 6.03
N PRO A 130 -17.25 -0.58 4.76
CA PRO A 130 -17.20 0.81 4.31
C PRO A 130 -18.57 1.46 4.54
N ASP A 131 -18.56 2.66 5.13
CA ASP A 131 -19.77 3.43 5.40
C ASP A 131 -20.51 3.67 4.06
N PRO A 132 -21.81 3.34 3.93
CA PRO A 132 -22.55 3.46 2.66
C PRO A 132 -22.50 4.85 2.03
N VAL A 133 -22.24 5.90 2.82
CA VAL A 133 -22.10 7.28 2.33
C VAL A 133 -20.80 7.50 1.54
N SER A 134 -19.81 6.61 1.67
CA SER A 134 -18.52 6.71 0.97
C SER A 134 -18.57 6.20 -0.49
N GLY A 135 -19.75 5.74 -0.95
CA GLY A 135 -19.93 5.06 -2.24
C GLY A 135 -20.79 5.77 -3.28
N LEU A 136 -21.23 7.01 -3.05
CA LEU A 136 -22.01 7.82 -4.00
C LEU A 136 -21.27 9.11 -4.39
#